data_AF-A0A2H0CGT3-F1
#
_entry.id   AF-A0A2H0CGT3-F1
#
_cell.length_a   1.000
_cell.length_b   1.000
_cell.length_c   1.000
_cell.angle_alpha   90.00
_cell.angle_beta   90.00
_cell.angle_gamma   90.00
#
_symmetry.space_group_name_H-M   'P 1'
#
loop_
_entity.id
_entity.type
_entity.pdbx_description
1 polymer ?
#
loop_
_entity_poly.entity_id
_entity_poly.type
_entity_poly.pdbx_seq_one_letter_code
_entity_poly.pdbx_strand_id
1 'polypeptide(L)'
;MLNLSPTSNKFGQKLSKLNKIEFFEKKFFSFLFGAIIFLVFFNFLFFSPPSDFLVGTIINIEEGSSLRSISKDLKMNNIIRSRVTFETFVIIFGGEKYIASGDYLFENKASVFEVARRVSTGERHLAPVKVTIPEGFNVSDISKVFVLKLPNFNEETFLLEAGVKEGYLFPDTYFFFTTDNEKDVLSVMSNNYERKILPLRSKIISIGKTENEIITMASLIEEESKGDIDRKLISGILWKRLSIGMPLQVDAEPSTYKTKGLPKYPISNPGIKSIEAAIYPEISNYLYYLHDKEGNIHFAKTFVEHKINKLKYLK
;
A
#
# COMPACT_ATOMS: atom_id res chain seq x y z
N MET A 1 -61.79 25.53 87.02
CA MET A 1 -60.35 25.49 86.67
C MET A 1 -60.20 24.61 85.43
N LEU A 2 -60.06 25.22 84.25
CA LEU A 2 -59.85 24.50 82.98
C LEU A 2 -58.35 24.22 82.84
N ASN A 3 -57.97 22.94 82.90
CA ASN A 3 -56.62 22.46 82.64
C ASN A 3 -56.48 22.19 81.12
N LEU A 4 -55.74 23.04 80.42
CA LEU A 4 -55.36 22.81 79.02
C LEU A 4 -54.10 21.92 78.97
N SER A 5 -54.22 20.78 78.27
CA SER A 5 -53.15 19.79 78.07
C SER A 5 -52.15 20.19 76.96
N PRO A 6 -50.93 19.60 76.90
CA PRO A 6 -49.80 20.11 76.12
C PRO A 6 -49.81 19.58 74.68
N THR A 7 -50.45 20.29 73.74
CA THR A 7 -50.43 19.97 72.30
C THR A 7 -49.34 20.71 71.51
N SER A 8 -48.54 21.59 72.14
CA SER A 8 -47.56 22.44 71.44
C SER A 8 -46.22 21.77 71.08
N ASN A 9 -45.91 20.59 71.64
CA ASN A 9 -44.58 19.99 71.47
C ASN A 9 -44.46 19.04 70.25
N LYS A 10 -45.56 18.49 69.73
CA LYS A 10 -45.53 17.58 68.55
C LYS A 10 -45.36 18.31 67.22
N PHE A 11 -45.86 19.54 67.10
CA PHE A 11 -45.80 20.31 65.84
C PHE A 11 -44.38 20.85 65.58
N GLY A 12 -43.72 21.41 66.61
CA GLY A 12 -42.32 21.89 66.51
C GLY A 12 -41.30 20.78 66.25
N GLN A 13 -41.53 19.56 66.74
CA GLN A 13 -40.69 18.40 66.43
C GLN A 13 -40.85 17.93 64.97
N LYS A 14 -42.03 18.10 64.37
CA LYS A 14 -42.28 17.76 62.96
C LYS A 14 -41.64 18.79 62.02
N LEU A 15 -41.74 20.09 62.35
CA LEU A 15 -41.07 21.17 61.62
C LEU A 15 -39.53 21.10 61.70
N SER A 16 -38.96 20.76 62.86
CA SER A 16 -37.50 20.61 62.98
C SER A 16 -36.97 19.38 62.22
N LYS A 17 -37.76 18.30 62.12
CA LYS A 17 -37.45 17.16 61.26
C LYS A 17 -37.51 17.51 59.77
N LEU A 18 -38.51 18.27 59.33
CA LEU A 18 -38.64 18.75 57.94
C LEU A 18 -37.45 19.65 57.53
N ASN A 19 -37.07 20.62 58.36
CA ASN A 19 -35.91 21.48 58.11
C ASN A 19 -34.58 20.70 58.10
N LYS A 20 -34.47 19.64 58.91
CA LYS A 20 -33.30 18.74 58.87
C LYS A 20 -33.26 17.95 57.55
N ILE A 21 -34.39 17.44 57.08
CA ILE A 21 -34.47 16.72 55.79
C ILE A 21 -34.09 17.64 54.63
N GLU A 22 -34.65 18.85 54.55
CA GLU A 22 -34.27 19.84 53.53
C GLU A 22 -32.79 20.24 53.60
N PHE A 23 -32.22 20.32 54.80
CA PHE A 23 -30.80 20.61 55.01
C PHE A 23 -29.89 19.46 54.53
N PHE A 24 -30.28 18.22 54.81
CA PHE A 24 -29.56 17.03 54.33
C PHE A 24 -29.66 16.91 52.81
N GLU A 25 -30.82 17.19 52.22
CA GLU A 25 -31.00 17.21 50.76
C GLU A 25 -30.12 18.28 50.10
N LYS A 26 -30.10 19.52 50.60
CA LYS A 26 -29.23 20.58 50.05
C LYS A 26 -27.74 20.24 50.13
N LYS A 27 -27.28 19.64 51.23
CA LYS A 27 -25.89 19.17 51.38
C LYS A 27 -25.58 18.01 50.44
N PHE A 28 -26.51 17.07 50.27
CA PHE A 28 -26.38 15.96 49.33
C PHE A 28 -26.28 16.46 47.88
N PHE A 29 -27.16 17.38 47.47
CA PHE A 29 -27.12 17.99 46.14
C PHE A 29 -25.84 18.82 45.92
N SER A 30 -25.36 19.56 46.93
CA SER A 30 -24.08 20.28 46.85
C SER A 30 -22.89 19.33 46.71
N PHE A 31 -22.90 18.19 47.42
CA PHE A 31 -21.86 17.16 47.27
C PHE A 31 -21.92 16.51 45.89
N LEU A 32 -23.11 16.13 45.42
CA LEU A 32 -23.32 15.55 44.09
C LEU A 32 -22.86 16.52 42.99
N PHE A 33 -23.19 17.80 43.11
CA PHE A 33 -22.75 18.84 42.19
C PHE A 33 -21.22 18.99 42.20
N GLY A 34 -20.61 19.00 43.40
CA GLY A 34 -19.14 19.00 43.54
C GLY A 34 -18.48 17.76 42.92
N ALA A 35 -19.08 16.58 43.08
CA ALA A 35 -18.60 15.34 42.49
C ALA A 35 -18.72 15.35 40.96
N ILE A 36 -19.80 15.92 40.41
CA ILE A 36 -19.96 16.12 38.96
C ILE A 36 -18.91 17.09 38.43
N ILE A 37 -18.70 18.24 39.09
CA ILE A 37 -17.64 19.19 38.70
C ILE A 37 -16.27 18.50 38.75
N PHE A 38 -15.99 17.74 39.80
CA PHE A 38 -14.76 16.99 39.93
C PHE A 38 -14.59 15.98 38.78
N LEU A 39 -15.64 15.22 38.43
CA LEU A 39 -15.60 14.26 37.33
C LEU A 39 -15.40 14.95 35.97
N VAL A 40 -16.08 16.08 35.73
CA VAL A 40 -15.91 16.86 34.49
C VAL A 40 -14.51 17.44 34.41
N PHE A 41 -14.00 18.02 35.50
CA PHE A 41 -12.65 18.57 35.57
C PHE A 41 -11.58 17.48 35.42
N PHE A 42 -11.79 16.33 36.06
CA PHE A 42 -10.93 15.15 35.92
C PHE A 42 -10.93 14.63 34.49
N ASN A 43 -12.11 14.51 33.85
CA ASN A 43 -12.19 14.06 32.48
C ASN A 43 -11.50 15.05 31.52
N PHE A 44 -11.70 16.35 31.74
CA PHE A 44 -11.04 17.40 30.99
C PHE A 44 -9.52 17.38 31.13
N LEU A 45 -9.00 17.13 32.34
CA LEU A 45 -7.55 17.07 32.57
C LEU A 45 -6.90 15.86 31.90
N PHE A 46 -7.51 14.68 32.02
CA PHE A 46 -6.86 13.42 31.68
C PHE A 46 -7.21 12.87 30.30
N PHE A 47 -8.42 13.12 29.78
CA PHE A 47 -8.89 12.47 28.55
C PHE A 47 -9.05 13.42 27.37
N SER A 48 -9.21 14.72 27.61
CA SER A 48 -9.39 15.70 26.53
C SER A 48 -8.10 15.91 25.72
N PRO A 49 -8.22 16.20 24.41
CA PRO A 49 -7.08 16.55 23.56
C PRO A 49 -6.33 17.79 24.08
N PRO A 50 -5.02 17.93 23.82
CA PRO A 50 -4.28 19.19 23.97
C PRO A 50 -5.05 20.39 23.38
N SER A 51 -4.98 21.55 24.04
CA SER A 51 -5.63 22.78 23.54
C SER A 51 -5.07 23.19 22.18
N ASP A 52 -3.79 22.97 21.99
CA ASP A 52 -2.94 23.22 20.83
C ASP A 52 -2.75 21.96 19.96
N PHE A 53 -3.73 21.04 19.96
CA PHE A 53 -3.71 19.85 19.11
C PHE A 53 -3.49 20.22 17.64
N LEU A 54 -2.47 19.63 17.02
CA LEU A 54 -2.12 19.87 15.62
C LEU A 54 -3.00 19.01 14.70
N VAL A 55 -4.04 19.65 14.17
CA VAL A 55 -4.94 19.05 13.20
C VAL A 55 -4.26 18.91 11.84
N GLY A 56 -4.48 17.79 11.17
CA GLY A 56 -3.87 17.48 9.87
C GLY A 56 -2.44 16.94 9.98
N THR A 57 -1.94 16.73 11.20
CA THR A 57 -0.65 16.09 11.42
C THR A 57 -0.73 14.60 11.13
N ILE A 58 0.27 14.13 10.39
CA ILE A 58 0.51 12.70 10.15
C ILE A 58 1.58 12.24 11.13
N ILE A 59 1.28 11.17 11.87
CA ILE A 59 2.22 10.53 12.78
C ILE A 59 2.62 9.18 12.18
N ASN A 60 3.90 9.04 11.85
CA ASN A 60 4.48 7.78 11.43
C ASN A 60 4.81 6.91 12.65
N ILE A 61 4.37 5.65 12.63
CA ILE A 61 4.74 4.64 13.62
C ILE A 61 5.50 3.53 12.91
N GLU A 62 6.82 3.51 13.05
CA GLU A 62 7.67 2.48 12.45
C GLU A 62 7.45 1.11 13.08
N GLU A 63 7.62 0.05 12.29
CA GLU A 63 7.56 -1.32 12.80
C GLU A 63 8.65 -1.59 13.84
N GLY A 64 8.28 -2.25 14.94
CA GLY A 64 9.20 -2.49 16.06
C GLY A 64 9.37 -1.31 17.02
N SER A 65 8.73 -0.16 16.75
CA SER A 65 8.74 0.98 17.67
C SER A 65 8.19 0.61 19.04
N SER A 66 8.89 1.00 20.11
CA SER A 66 8.40 0.78 21.47
C SER A 66 7.23 1.71 21.79
N LEU A 67 6.27 1.22 22.60
CA LEU A 67 5.14 2.00 23.10
C LEU A 67 5.58 3.33 23.74
N ARG A 68 6.71 3.32 24.45
CA ARG A 68 7.29 4.52 25.08
C ARG A 68 7.83 5.53 24.09
N SER A 69 8.40 5.10 22.97
CA SER A 69 8.84 6.01 21.90
C SER A 69 7.62 6.66 21.26
N ILE A 70 6.63 5.84 20.89
CA ILE A 70 5.40 6.30 20.24
C ILE A 70 4.66 7.32 21.13
N SER A 71 4.52 7.04 22.44
CA SER A 71 3.88 7.97 23.37
C SER A 71 4.66 9.29 23.50
N LYS A 72 6.00 9.23 23.44
CA LYS A 72 6.85 10.42 23.45
C LYS A 72 6.63 11.26 22.19
N ASP A 73 6.60 10.63 21.03
CA ASP A 73 6.45 11.31 19.75
C ASP A 73 5.06 11.93 19.61
N LEU A 74 4.01 11.21 20.01
CA LEU A 74 2.65 11.75 20.07
C LEU A 74 2.52 12.95 21.01
N LYS A 75 3.23 12.93 22.15
CA LYS A 75 3.23 14.07 23.08
C LYS A 75 4.02 15.26 22.52
N MET A 76 5.17 15.01 21.90
CA MET A 76 5.99 16.07 21.29
C MET A 76 5.30 16.75 20.12
N ASN A 77 4.47 16.03 19.37
CA ASN A 77 3.65 16.56 18.29
C ASN A 77 2.26 17.07 18.77
N ASN A 78 2.07 17.27 20.08
CA ASN A 78 0.83 17.79 20.67
C ASN A 78 -0.44 16.99 20.32
N ILE A 79 -0.32 15.68 20.05
CA ILE A 79 -1.47 14.80 19.79
C ILE A 79 -2.06 14.28 21.10
N ILE A 80 -1.23 14.09 22.14
CA ILE A 80 -1.67 13.65 23.48
C ILE A 80 -1.10 14.53 24.60
N ARG A 81 -1.84 14.68 25.70
CA ARG A 81 -1.36 15.39 26.91
C ARG A 81 -0.48 14.51 27.80
N SER A 82 -0.92 13.27 27.99
CA SER A 82 -0.36 12.33 28.96
C SER A 82 0.08 11.04 28.27
N ARG A 83 1.39 10.77 28.34
CA ARG A 83 1.97 9.52 27.85
C ARG A 83 1.41 8.32 28.61
N VAL A 84 1.38 8.42 29.95
CA VAL A 84 0.90 7.34 30.81
C VAL A 84 -0.55 6.97 30.49
N THR A 85 -1.42 7.96 30.28
CA THR A 85 -2.83 7.70 29.95
C THR A 85 -2.98 7.01 28.59
N PHE A 86 -2.24 7.47 27.59
CA PHE A 86 -2.19 6.82 26.28
C PHE A 86 -1.68 5.38 26.38
N GLU A 87 -0.54 5.17 27.04
CA GLU A 87 0.07 3.85 27.23
C GLU A 87 -0.88 2.88 27.92
N THR A 88 -1.57 3.32 28.97
CA THR A 88 -2.60 2.51 29.65
C THR A 88 -3.72 2.08 28.70
N PHE A 89 -4.26 3.00 27.89
CA PHE A 89 -5.32 2.64 26.95
C PHE A 89 -4.84 1.76 25.82
N VAL A 90 -3.62 1.94 25.34
CA VAL A 90 -3.01 1.03 24.35
C VAL A 90 -2.89 -0.39 24.92
N ILE A 91 -2.49 -0.54 26.19
CA ILE A 91 -2.45 -1.85 26.86
C ILE A 91 -3.86 -2.45 26.98
N ILE A 92 -4.87 -1.63 27.26
CA ILE A 92 -6.28 -2.07 27.34
C ILE A 92 -6.83 -2.52 25.97
N PHE A 93 -6.51 -1.81 24.87
CA PHE A 93 -7.07 -2.08 23.54
C PHE A 93 -6.25 -3.06 22.69
N GLY A 94 -4.92 -3.03 22.78
CA GLY A 94 -4.01 -3.73 21.87
C GLY A 94 -3.80 -5.22 22.18
N GLY A 95 -4.12 -5.70 23.38
CA GLY A 95 -3.90 -7.10 23.75
C GLY A 95 -2.43 -7.53 23.54
N GLU A 96 -2.19 -8.61 22.79
CA GLU A 96 -0.85 -9.12 22.48
C GLU A 96 -0.10 -8.34 21.38
N LYS A 97 -0.82 -7.59 20.51
CA LYS A 97 -0.26 -6.74 19.46
C LYS A 97 -0.49 -5.29 19.82
N TYR A 98 0.41 -4.73 20.61
CA TYR A 98 0.22 -3.43 21.26
C TYR A 98 -0.16 -2.30 20.28
N ILE A 99 0.48 -2.19 19.11
CA ILE A 99 0.29 -1.08 18.18
C ILE A 99 0.44 -1.55 16.73
N ALA A 100 -0.45 -1.10 15.85
CA ALA A 100 -0.29 -1.26 14.40
C ALA A 100 0.66 -0.18 13.87
N SER A 101 1.73 -0.59 13.17
CA SER A 101 2.63 0.33 12.47
C SER A 101 1.93 1.04 11.30
N GLY A 102 2.51 2.13 10.82
CA GLY A 102 2.03 2.94 9.69
C GLY A 102 1.74 4.39 10.05
N ASP A 103 1.27 5.14 9.06
CA ASP A 103 0.93 6.55 9.21
C ASP A 103 -0.50 6.75 9.70
N TYR A 104 -0.68 7.69 10.64
CA TYR A 104 -1.97 8.05 11.22
C TYR A 104 -2.25 9.54 11.00
N LEU A 105 -3.35 9.84 10.28
CA LEU A 105 -3.80 11.21 10.07
C LEU A 105 -4.85 11.60 11.12
N PHE A 106 -4.62 12.70 11.84
CA PHE A 106 -5.59 13.26 12.78
C PHE A 106 -6.25 14.52 12.22
N GLU A 107 -7.31 14.34 11.41
CA GLU A 107 -8.08 15.42 10.78
C GLU A 107 -8.87 16.29 11.75
N ASN A 108 -9.11 15.80 12.97
CA ASN A 108 -9.83 16.50 14.02
C ASN A 108 -9.16 16.21 15.36
N LYS A 109 -9.43 17.05 16.37
CA LYS A 109 -8.95 16.81 17.72
C LYS A 109 -9.49 15.47 18.25
N ALA A 110 -8.59 14.54 18.54
CA ALA A 110 -8.94 13.23 19.07
C ALA A 110 -8.62 13.15 20.56
N SER A 111 -9.53 12.58 21.35
CA SER A 111 -9.25 12.29 22.76
C SER A 111 -8.12 11.27 22.89
N VAL A 112 -7.41 11.23 24.02
CA VAL A 112 -6.34 10.23 24.23
C VAL A 112 -6.86 8.79 24.11
N PHE A 113 -8.12 8.57 24.49
CA PHE A 113 -8.83 7.30 24.31
C PHE A 113 -8.95 6.93 22.82
N GLU A 114 -9.38 7.89 22.00
CA GLU A 114 -9.55 7.68 20.56
C GLU A 114 -8.21 7.48 19.87
N VAL A 115 -7.19 8.29 20.20
CA VAL A 115 -5.82 8.13 19.69
C VAL A 115 -5.30 6.72 20.01
N ALA A 116 -5.42 6.28 21.28
CA ALA A 116 -5.02 4.94 21.69
C ALA A 116 -5.80 3.84 20.96
N ARG A 117 -7.13 3.95 20.88
CA ARG A 117 -7.97 3.00 20.14
C ARG A 117 -7.53 2.91 18.68
N ARG A 118 -7.40 4.04 17.99
CA ARG A 118 -7.04 4.10 16.57
C ARG A 118 -5.68 3.46 16.31
N VAL A 119 -4.67 3.78 17.12
CA VAL A 119 -3.30 3.24 16.99
C VAL A 119 -3.25 1.73 17.32
N SER A 120 -4.05 1.27 18.28
CA SER A 120 -4.16 -0.16 18.59
C SER A 120 -4.95 -0.95 17.55
N THR A 121 -5.99 -0.36 16.93
CA THR A 121 -6.82 -1.04 15.92
C THR A 121 -6.35 -0.83 14.48
N GLY A 122 -5.33 0.00 14.24
CA GLY A 122 -4.86 0.33 12.89
C GLY A 122 -5.76 1.29 12.10
N GLU A 123 -6.55 2.13 12.77
CA GLU A 123 -7.47 3.08 12.13
C GLU A 123 -6.74 4.37 11.72
N ARG A 124 -6.12 4.31 10.53
CA ARG A 124 -5.17 5.32 10.03
C ARG A 124 -5.79 6.60 9.48
N HIS A 125 -7.04 6.54 8.99
CA HIS A 125 -7.74 7.64 8.29
C HIS A 125 -6.94 8.23 7.12
N LEU A 126 -6.10 7.42 6.48
CA LEU A 126 -5.47 7.76 5.21
C LEU A 126 -6.17 6.97 4.11
N ALA A 127 -6.79 7.67 3.17
CA ALA A 127 -7.34 7.03 1.98
C ALA A 127 -6.17 6.64 1.05
N PRO A 128 -6.07 5.36 0.63
CA PRO A 128 -5.01 4.97 -0.27
C PRO A 128 -5.22 5.57 -1.67
N VAL A 129 -4.14 6.09 -2.24
CA VAL A 129 -4.01 6.45 -3.64
C VAL A 129 -3.88 5.18 -4.48
N LYS A 130 -4.85 4.94 -5.35
CA LYS A 130 -4.82 3.84 -6.34
C LYS A 130 -3.91 4.23 -7.50
N VAL A 131 -2.90 3.41 -7.77
CA VAL A 131 -1.94 3.60 -8.88
C VAL A 131 -1.91 2.33 -9.72
N THR A 132 -2.20 2.43 -11.01
CA THR A 132 -2.13 1.29 -11.95
C THR A 132 -0.93 1.45 -12.85
N ILE A 133 -0.09 0.41 -12.91
CA ILE A 133 1.08 0.33 -13.79
C ILE A 133 0.75 -0.65 -14.92
N PRO A 134 0.62 -0.18 -16.18
CA PRO A 134 0.41 -1.06 -17.32
C PRO A 134 1.59 -1.99 -17.59
N GLU A 135 1.30 -3.13 -18.21
CA GLU A 135 2.32 -4.05 -18.74
C GLU A 135 3.14 -3.34 -19.83
N GLY A 136 4.43 -3.68 -19.95
CA GLY A 136 5.35 -3.05 -20.90
C GLY A 136 5.91 -1.69 -20.47
N PHE A 137 5.51 -1.17 -19.30
CA PHE A 137 6.16 0.03 -18.76
C PHE A 137 7.59 -0.29 -18.32
N ASN A 138 8.55 0.53 -18.74
CA ASN A 138 9.91 0.51 -18.20
C ASN A 138 9.99 1.33 -16.89
N VAL A 139 11.14 1.28 -16.21
CA VAL A 139 11.38 2.00 -14.95
C VAL A 139 11.15 3.51 -15.07
N SER A 140 11.48 4.12 -16.22
CA SER A 140 11.26 5.56 -16.44
C SER A 140 9.79 5.90 -16.63
N ASP A 141 8.99 5.03 -17.23
CA ASP A 141 7.55 5.27 -17.36
C ASP A 141 6.83 5.07 -16.02
N ILE A 142 7.29 4.10 -15.22
CA ILE A 142 6.84 3.90 -13.85
C ILE A 142 7.11 5.15 -13.00
N SER A 143 8.31 5.74 -13.09
CA SER A 143 8.67 6.94 -12.31
C SER A 143 7.74 8.12 -12.58
N LYS A 144 7.41 8.35 -13.87
CA LYS A 144 6.48 9.40 -14.31
C LYS A 144 5.06 9.20 -13.77
N VAL A 145 4.62 7.95 -13.58
CA VAL A 145 3.31 7.69 -12.97
C VAL A 145 3.31 8.07 -11.50
N PHE A 146 4.35 7.67 -10.75
CA PHE A 146 4.41 7.90 -9.31
C PHE A 146 4.68 9.35 -8.92
N VAL A 147 5.52 10.07 -9.65
CA VAL A 147 5.81 11.50 -9.38
C VAL A 147 4.54 12.36 -9.45
N LEU A 148 3.54 11.95 -10.25
CA LEU A 148 2.25 12.64 -10.37
C LEU A 148 1.23 12.25 -9.28
N LYS A 149 1.49 11.18 -8.53
CA LYS A 149 0.52 10.58 -7.60
C LYS A 149 0.94 10.68 -6.14
N LEU A 150 2.24 10.71 -5.86
CA LEU A 150 2.80 10.66 -4.52
C LEU A 150 3.64 11.92 -4.25
N PRO A 151 3.21 12.80 -3.32
CA PRO A 151 3.94 14.03 -3.00
C PRO A 151 5.37 13.83 -2.50
N ASN A 152 5.63 12.72 -1.79
CA ASN A 152 6.93 12.41 -1.20
C ASN A 152 7.84 11.56 -2.11
N PHE A 153 7.42 11.27 -3.34
CA PHE A 153 8.18 10.42 -4.23
C PHE A 153 9.33 11.18 -4.90
N ASN A 154 10.56 10.72 -4.70
CA ASN A 154 11.73 11.26 -5.38
C ASN A 154 12.05 10.47 -6.65
N GLU A 155 11.75 11.05 -7.82
CA GLU A 155 11.97 10.40 -9.11
C GLU A 155 13.45 10.08 -9.39
N GLU A 156 14.38 10.98 -9.08
CA GLU A 156 15.81 10.77 -9.34
C GLU A 156 16.35 9.58 -8.53
N THR A 157 16.01 9.52 -7.24
CA THR A 157 16.40 8.42 -6.34
C THR A 157 15.78 7.11 -6.79
N PHE A 158 14.50 7.13 -7.19
CA PHE A 158 13.84 5.95 -7.75
C PHE A 158 14.56 5.44 -8.99
N LEU A 159 14.88 6.30 -9.97
CA LEU A 159 15.54 5.89 -11.21
C LEU A 159 16.92 5.27 -10.96
N LEU A 160 17.68 5.81 -9.99
CA LEU A 160 18.98 5.28 -9.60
C LEU A 160 18.88 3.88 -8.97
N GLU A 161 17.92 3.67 -8.06
CA GLU A 161 17.76 2.40 -7.34
C GLU A 161 17.02 1.33 -8.17
N ALA A 162 15.99 1.74 -8.93
CA ALA A 162 15.15 0.88 -9.73
C ALA A 162 15.77 0.51 -11.08
N GLY A 163 16.74 1.27 -11.60
CA GLY A 163 17.35 1.01 -12.90
C GLY A 163 17.98 -0.39 -13.03
N VAL A 164 18.47 -0.97 -11.94
CA VAL A 164 19.00 -2.35 -11.91
C VAL A 164 17.91 -3.43 -11.77
N LYS A 165 16.65 -3.01 -11.61
CA LYS A 165 15.46 -3.85 -11.42
C LYS A 165 14.50 -3.78 -12.62
N GLU A 166 14.96 -3.31 -13.79
CA GLU A 166 14.17 -3.35 -15.02
C GLU A 166 13.72 -4.79 -15.34
N GLY A 167 12.42 -4.99 -15.57
CA GLY A 167 11.78 -6.30 -15.70
C GLY A 167 11.31 -6.94 -14.40
N TYR A 168 11.71 -6.41 -13.25
CA TYR A 168 11.44 -6.99 -11.92
C TYR A 168 10.48 -6.12 -11.07
N LEU A 169 9.83 -5.13 -11.67
CA LEU A 169 8.78 -4.31 -11.06
C LEU A 169 7.43 -4.66 -11.67
N PHE A 170 6.74 -5.62 -11.07
CA PHE A 170 5.60 -6.27 -11.72
C PHE A 170 4.45 -5.27 -12.05
N PRO A 171 3.89 -5.28 -13.27
CA PRO A 171 2.75 -4.44 -13.62
C PRO A 171 1.48 -4.91 -12.91
N ASP A 172 0.86 -4.03 -12.13
CA ASP A 172 -0.37 -4.32 -11.39
C ASP A 172 -1.04 -3.01 -10.94
N THR A 173 -2.15 -3.13 -10.21
CA THR A 173 -2.74 -2.02 -9.46
C THR A 173 -2.29 -2.06 -8.01
N TYR A 174 -1.70 -0.96 -7.57
CA TYR A 174 -1.15 -0.73 -6.25
C TYR A 174 -1.97 0.31 -5.47
N PHE A 175 -1.86 0.23 -4.14
CA PHE A 175 -2.50 1.13 -3.21
C PHE A 175 -1.43 1.66 -2.26
N PHE A 176 -1.15 2.96 -2.37
CA PHE A 176 -0.15 3.66 -1.57
C PHE A 176 -0.81 4.74 -0.74
N PHE A 177 -0.22 5.15 0.36
CA PHE A 177 -0.61 6.36 1.07
C PHE A 177 0.15 7.56 0.49
N THR A 178 -0.39 8.78 0.67
CA THR A 178 0.26 10.01 0.19
C THR A 178 1.62 10.29 0.85
N THR A 179 1.92 9.57 1.93
CA THR A 179 3.14 9.64 2.70
C THR A 179 4.24 8.70 2.19
N ASP A 180 3.86 7.66 1.43
CA ASP A 180 4.78 6.68 0.87
C ASP A 180 5.77 7.36 -0.08
N ASN A 181 7.02 6.91 -0.03
CA ASN A 181 8.13 7.45 -0.83
C ASN A 181 8.59 6.43 -1.89
N GLU A 182 9.65 6.76 -2.63
CA GLU A 182 10.23 5.90 -3.67
C GLU A 182 10.69 4.53 -3.19
N LYS A 183 11.17 4.41 -1.95
CA LYS A 183 11.62 3.14 -1.36
C LYS A 183 10.43 2.24 -1.05
N ASP A 184 9.35 2.81 -0.56
CA ASP A 184 8.09 2.08 -0.32
C ASP A 184 7.54 1.54 -1.64
N VAL A 185 7.51 2.39 -2.69
CA VAL A 185 7.13 1.98 -4.05
C VAL A 185 8.01 0.83 -4.55
N LEU A 186 9.33 0.99 -4.48
CA LEU A 186 10.28 -0.02 -4.96
C LEU A 186 10.12 -1.35 -4.22
N SER A 187 9.95 -1.29 -2.89
CA SER A 187 9.72 -2.45 -2.03
C SER A 187 8.42 -3.16 -2.39
N VAL A 188 7.30 -2.43 -2.45
CA VAL A 188 5.98 -2.99 -2.76
C VAL A 188 5.95 -3.65 -4.15
N MET A 189 6.49 -2.99 -5.17
CA MET A 189 6.54 -3.54 -6.53
C MET A 189 7.46 -4.76 -6.62
N SER A 190 8.65 -4.71 -6.00
CA SER A 190 9.59 -5.84 -5.97
C SER A 190 8.98 -7.05 -5.25
N ASN A 191 8.32 -6.83 -4.11
CA ASN A 191 7.65 -7.89 -3.36
C ASN A 191 6.46 -8.48 -4.13
N ASN A 192 5.73 -7.68 -4.91
CA ASN A 192 4.69 -8.19 -5.78
C ASN A 192 5.28 -9.08 -6.88
N TYR A 193 6.36 -8.66 -7.53
CA TYR A 193 7.10 -9.48 -8.48
C TYR A 193 7.49 -10.83 -7.88
N GLU A 194 8.15 -10.83 -6.72
CA GLU A 194 8.57 -12.05 -6.01
C GLU A 194 7.39 -13.01 -5.77
N ARG A 195 6.25 -12.48 -5.33
CA ARG A 195 5.03 -13.27 -5.12
C ARG A 195 4.49 -13.89 -6.40
N LYS A 196 4.54 -13.17 -7.53
CA LYS A 196 4.02 -13.63 -8.82
C LYS A 196 4.95 -14.66 -9.47
N ILE A 197 6.26 -14.51 -9.31
CA ILE A 197 7.25 -15.41 -9.91
C ILE A 197 7.46 -16.69 -9.10
N LEU A 198 7.25 -16.66 -7.78
CA LEU A 198 7.42 -17.80 -6.88
C LEU A 198 6.80 -19.13 -7.40
N PRO A 199 5.52 -19.18 -7.84
CA PRO A 199 4.93 -20.42 -8.36
C PRO A 199 5.52 -20.88 -9.71
N LEU A 200 6.24 -20.02 -10.43
CA LEU A 200 6.81 -20.28 -11.75
C LEU A 200 8.30 -20.68 -11.68
N ARG A 201 9.02 -20.37 -10.59
CA ARG A 201 10.46 -20.64 -10.46
C ARG A 201 10.86 -22.09 -10.70
N SER A 202 10.09 -23.05 -10.17
CA SER A 202 10.36 -24.48 -10.40
C SER A 202 10.27 -24.86 -11.88
N LYS A 203 9.32 -24.26 -12.61
CA LYS A 203 9.13 -24.48 -14.05
C LYS A 203 10.28 -23.87 -14.85
N ILE A 204 10.72 -22.66 -14.49
CA ILE A 204 11.89 -21.99 -15.10
C ILE A 204 13.15 -22.87 -14.98
N ILE A 205 13.41 -23.40 -13.78
CA ILE A 205 14.55 -24.30 -13.53
C ILE A 205 14.40 -25.60 -14.35
N SER A 206 13.20 -26.17 -14.43
CA SER A 206 12.96 -27.43 -15.15
C SER A 206 13.24 -27.35 -16.65
N ILE A 207 13.11 -26.17 -17.26
CA ILE A 207 13.42 -25.94 -18.68
C ILE A 207 14.87 -25.47 -18.90
N GLY A 208 15.71 -25.49 -17.85
CA GLY A 208 17.13 -25.16 -17.93
C GLY A 208 17.41 -23.69 -18.23
N LYS A 209 16.51 -22.78 -17.86
CA LYS A 209 16.65 -21.33 -18.05
C LYS A 209 16.87 -20.62 -16.72
N THR A 210 17.57 -19.50 -16.78
CA THR A 210 17.65 -18.55 -15.67
C THR A 210 16.42 -17.66 -15.63
N GLU A 211 16.12 -17.10 -14.45
CA GLU A 211 15.03 -16.12 -14.32
C GLU A 211 15.28 -14.91 -15.22
N ASN A 212 16.52 -14.40 -15.28
CA ASN A 212 16.88 -13.29 -16.17
C ASN A 212 16.61 -13.60 -17.66
N GLU A 213 16.95 -14.80 -18.14
CA GLU A 213 16.63 -15.17 -19.53
C GLU A 213 15.12 -15.16 -19.80
N ILE A 214 14.32 -15.63 -18.83
CA ILE A 214 12.86 -15.68 -18.96
C ILE A 214 12.25 -14.29 -18.92
N ILE A 215 12.67 -13.43 -17.99
CA ILE A 215 12.14 -12.06 -17.89
C ILE A 215 12.59 -11.22 -19.08
N THR A 216 13.84 -11.35 -19.54
CA THR A 216 14.29 -10.66 -20.76
C THR A 216 13.49 -11.12 -21.96
N MET A 217 13.29 -12.44 -22.14
CA MET A 217 12.47 -12.96 -23.24
C MET A 217 11.02 -12.46 -23.12
N ALA A 218 10.44 -12.46 -21.93
CA ALA A 218 9.09 -11.98 -21.67
C ALA A 218 8.94 -10.48 -22.00
N SER A 219 9.93 -9.65 -21.67
CA SER A 219 9.92 -8.22 -22.02
C SER A 219 9.94 -7.98 -23.54
N LEU A 220 10.67 -8.80 -24.31
CA LEU A 220 10.65 -8.74 -25.77
C LEU A 220 9.29 -9.19 -26.35
N ILE A 221 8.69 -10.24 -25.77
CA ILE A 221 7.38 -10.74 -26.20
C ILE A 221 6.28 -9.71 -25.90
N GLU A 222 6.38 -8.99 -24.78
CA GLU A 222 5.41 -7.96 -24.38
C GLU A 222 5.32 -6.85 -25.43
N GLU A 223 6.46 -6.33 -25.88
CA GLU A 223 6.50 -5.24 -26.86
C GLU A 223 6.07 -5.69 -28.27
N GLU A 224 6.21 -6.97 -28.57
CA GLU A 224 5.91 -7.52 -29.90
C GLU A 224 4.46 -8.00 -30.04
N SER A 225 3.71 -8.16 -28.95
CA SER A 225 2.43 -8.86 -28.99
C SER A 225 1.26 -8.01 -28.52
N LYS A 226 0.18 -7.98 -29.31
CA LYS A 226 -1.10 -7.36 -28.89
C LYS A 226 -2.07 -8.36 -28.23
N GLY A 227 -1.88 -9.68 -28.39
CA GLY A 227 -2.83 -10.71 -27.96
C GLY A 227 -2.19 -11.98 -27.38
N ASP A 228 -2.97 -12.81 -26.67
CA ASP A 228 -2.43 -13.96 -25.91
C ASP A 228 -1.93 -15.14 -26.76
N ILE A 229 -2.61 -15.42 -27.87
CA ILE A 229 -2.24 -16.51 -28.80
C ILE A 229 -0.90 -16.18 -29.46
N ASP A 230 -0.73 -14.91 -29.83
CA ASP A 230 0.45 -14.40 -30.50
C ASP A 230 1.70 -14.52 -29.64
N ARG A 231 1.61 -14.27 -28.33
CA ARG A 231 2.73 -14.36 -27.39
C ARG A 231 3.42 -15.72 -27.42
N LYS A 232 2.67 -16.83 -27.43
CA LYS A 232 3.25 -18.18 -27.40
C LYS A 232 3.96 -18.53 -28.70
N LEU A 233 3.39 -18.16 -29.84
CA LEU A 233 4.01 -18.37 -31.15
C LEU A 233 5.25 -17.50 -31.34
N ILE A 234 5.17 -16.21 -30.98
CA ILE A 234 6.33 -15.29 -30.99
C ILE A 234 7.43 -15.84 -30.08
N SER A 235 7.08 -16.27 -28.86
CA SER A 235 8.05 -16.89 -27.94
C SER A 235 8.75 -18.10 -28.57
N GLY A 236 8.02 -19.00 -29.20
CA GLY A 236 8.59 -20.16 -29.90
C GLY A 236 9.53 -19.77 -31.04
N ILE A 237 9.20 -18.72 -31.80
CA ILE A 237 10.06 -18.18 -32.85
C ILE A 237 11.34 -17.59 -32.25
N LEU A 238 11.25 -16.75 -31.22
CA LEU A 238 12.41 -16.10 -30.60
C LEU A 238 13.35 -17.12 -29.94
N TRP A 239 12.81 -18.11 -29.21
CA TRP A 239 13.63 -19.20 -28.66
C TRP A 239 14.30 -20.03 -29.76
N LYS A 240 13.59 -20.33 -30.85
CA LYS A 240 14.16 -21.05 -31.99
C LYS A 240 15.28 -20.25 -32.65
N ARG A 241 15.07 -18.95 -32.92
CA ARG A 241 16.09 -18.04 -33.45
C ARG A 241 17.35 -18.07 -32.58
N LEU A 242 17.17 -17.97 -31.27
CA LEU A 242 18.27 -18.04 -30.31
C LEU A 242 19.03 -19.38 -30.39
N SER A 243 18.31 -20.51 -30.45
CA SER A 243 18.94 -21.85 -30.48
C SER A 243 19.79 -22.11 -31.73
N ILE A 244 19.47 -21.46 -32.86
CA ILE A 244 20.21 -21.60 -34.13
C ILE A 244 21.20 -20.45 -34.36
N GLY A 245 21.39 -19.56 -33.38
CA GLY A 245 22.30 -18.42 -33.49
C GLY A 245 21.85 -17.38 -34.52
N MET A 246 20.54 -17.23 -34.72
CA MET A 246 19.93 -16.15 -35.51
C MET A 246 19.67 -14.94 -34.60
N PRO A 247 19.99 -13.71 -35.02
CA PRO A 247 19.61 -12.50 -34.29
C PRO A 247 18.10 -12.40 -34.05
N LEU A 248 17.67 -11.81 -32.93
CA LEU A 248 16.25 -11.77 -32.56
C LEU A 248 15.46 -10.75 -33.37
N GLN A 249 16.08 -9.64 -33.78
CA GLN A 249 15.47 -8.63 -34.67
C GLN A 249 14.09 -8.14 -34.20
N VAL A 250 14.03 -7.74 -32.93
CA VAL A 250 12.84 -7.17 -32.27
C VAL A 250 12.94 -5.65 -32.36
N ASP A 251 11.88 -4.99 -32.83
CA ASP A 251 11.94 -3.55 -33.15
C ASP A 251 12.07 -2.70 -31.88
N ALA A 252 11.48 -3.15 -30.78
CA ALA A 252 11.59 -2.51 -29.48
C ALA A 252 13.02 -2.53 -28.89
N GLU A 253 13.90 -3.43 -29.38
CA GLU A 253 15.30 -3.50 -28.95
C GLU A 253 16.24 -3.58 -30.16
N PRO A 254 16.57 -2.44 -30.79
CA PRO A 254 17.34 -2.39 -32.03
C PRO A 254 18.72 -3.05 -31.95
N SER A 255 19.31 -3.21 -30.75
CA SER A 255 20.58 -3.94 -30.61
C SER A 255 20.47 -5.39 -31.08
N THR A 256 19.29 -6.01 -30.97
CA THR A 256 19.02 -7.39 -31.38
C THR A 256 19.07 -7.62 -32.89
N TYR A 257 19.20 -6.56 -33.69
CA TYR A 257 19.47 -6.67 -35.12
C TYR A 257 20.95 -6.91 -35.42
N LYS A 258 21.85 -6.45 -34.54
CA LYS A 258 23.30 -6.46 -34.76
C LYS A 258 23.98 -7.57 -33.98
N THR A 259 23.43 -7.94 -32.82
CA THR A 259 24.01 -8.94 -31.94
C THR A 259 23.18 -10.23 -31.94
N LYS A 260 23.87 -11.35 -31.72
CA LYS A 260 23.23 -12.65 -31.45
C LYS A 260 23.07 -12.81 -29.95
N GLY A 261 22.01 -13.49 -29.52
CA GLY A 261 21.74 -13.69 -28.11
C GLY A 261 20.55 -12.87 -27.61
N LEU A 262 20.25 -13.02 -26.32
CA LEU A 262 19.34 -12.14 -25.61
C LEU A 262 20.06 -10.83 -25.24
N PRO A 263 19.34 -9.71 -25.13
CA PRO A 263 19.81 -8.53 -24.41
C PRO A 263 20.29 -8.89 -23.00
N LYS A 264 21.21 -8.09 -22.45
CA LYS A 264 21.75 -8.35 -21.12
C LYS A 264 20.68 -8.23 -20.02
N TYR A 265 19.76 -7.28 -20.18
CA TYR A 265 18.70 -6.97 -19.26
C TYR A 265 17.35 -6.90 -19.98
N PRO A 266 16.23 -7.05 -19.27
CA PRO A 266 14.89 -6.78 -19.80
C PRO A 266 14.77 -5.34 -20.30
N ILE A 267 13.89 -5.11 -21.27
CA ILE A 267 13.66 -3.77 -21.84
C ILE A 267 12.46 -3.03 -21.23
N SER A 268 11.58 -3.78 -20.55
CA SER A 268 10.40 -3.28 -19.86
C SER A 268 9.94 -4.31 -18.81
N ASN A 269 8.88 -3.98 -18.05
CA ASN A 269 8.28 -4.88 -17.06
C ASN A 269 7.13 -5.69 -17.67
N PRO A 270 7.32 -6.99 -17.93
CA PRO A 270 6.33 -7.81 -18.64
C PRO A 270 5.17 -8.25 -17.73
N GLY A 271 4.02 -8.48 -18.34
CA GLY A 271 2.87 -9.10 -17.69
C GLY A 271 3.06 -10.59 -17.45
N ILE A 272 2.19 -11.18 -16.60
CA ILE A 272 2.27 -12.62 -16.29
C ILE A 272 2.10 -13.49 -17.54
N LYS A 273 1.29 -13.04 -18.52
CA LYS A 273 1.04 -13.80 -19.75
C LYS A 273 2.27 -13.88 -20.65
N SER A 274 3.07 -12.82 -20.71
CA SER A 274 4.34 -12.82 -21.45
C SER A 274 5.39 -13.67 -20.75
N ILE A 275 5.44 -13.65 -19.41
CA ILE A 275 6.28 -14.55 -18.62
C ILE A 275 5.88 -16.02 -18.84
N GLU A 276 4.58 -16.33 -18.80
CA GLU A 276 4.08 -17.68 -19.08
C GLU A 276 4.36 -18.11 -20.51
N ALA A 277 4.22 -17.22 -21.50
CA ALA A 277 4.57 -17.53 -22.88
C ALA A 277 6.08 -17.82 -23.05
N ALA A 278 6.94 -17.08 -22.35
CA ALA A 278 8.38 -17.34 -22.33
C ALA A 278 8.74 -18.71 -21.73
N ILE A 279 8.01 -19.17 -20.71
CA ILE A 279 8.18 -20.50 -20.10
C ILE A 279 7.57 -21.61 -20.96
N TYR A 280 6.43 -21.33 -21.60
CA TYR A 280 5.61 -22.28 -22.36
C TYR A 280 5.40 -21.83 -23.81
N PRO A 281 6.48 -21.78 -24.61
CA PRO A 281 6.39 -21.38 -26.01
C PRO A 281 5.60 -22.40 -26.83
N GLU A 282 4.93 -21.92 -27.88
CA GLU A 282 4.34 -22.79 -28.89
C GLU A 282 5.41 -23.21 -29.90
N ILE A 283 5.62 -24.51 -30.04
CA ILE A 283 6.59 -25.06 -30.99
C ILE A 283 6.01 -24.98 -32.40
N SER A 284 6.65 -24.21 -33.26
CA SER A 284 6.28 -24.08 -34.67
C SER A 284 7.50 -24.14 -35.58
N ASN A 285 7.28 -24.29 -36.88
CA ASN A 285 8.34 -24.22 -37.89
C ASN A 285 8.61 -22.79 -38.39
N TYR A 286 7.98 -21.79 -37.78
CA TYR A 286 8.16 -20.40 -38.17
C TYR A 286 9.49 -19.85 -37.67
N LEU A 287 10.06 -18.94 -38.46
CA LEU A 287 11.26 -18.18 -38.13
C LEU A 287 11.05 -16.68 -38.31
N TYR A 288 9.91 -16.26 -38.88
CA TYR A 288 9.60 -14.87 -39.18
C TYR A 288 8.14 -14.60 -38.91
N TYR A 289 7.84 -13.35 -38.56
CA TYR A 289 6.50 -12.83 -38.38
C TYR A 289 6.50 -11.33 -38.73
N LEU A 290 5.32 -10.77 -38.99
CA LEU A 290 5.09 -9.33 -39.14
C LEU A 290 3.65 -9.01 -38.77
N HIS A 291 3.41 -7.78 -38.32
CA HIS A 291 2.06 -7.24 -38.11
C HIS A 291 1.61 -6.47 -39.35
N ASP A 292 0.40 -6.71 -39.83
CA ASP A 292 -0.23 -5.85 -40.84
C ASP A 292 -0.81 -4.56 -40.22
N LYS A 293 -1.41 -3.69 -41.05
CA LYS A 293 -1.97 -2.41 -40.61
C LYS A 293 -3.19 -2.60 -39.69
N GLU A 294 -3.88 -3.71 -39.85
CA GLU A 294 -5.03 -4.12 -39.04
C GLU A 294 -4.60 -4.77 -37.71
N GLY A 295 -3.31 -5.09 -37.56
CA GLY A 295 -2.71 -5.69 -36.37
C GLY A 295 -2.69 -7.21 -36.36
N ASN A 296 -3.03 -7.89 -37.46
CA ASN A 296 -2.93 -9.35 -37.57
C ASN A 296 -1.47 -9.77 -37.82
N ILE A 297 -1.10 -10.93 -37.29
CA ILE A 297 0.25 -11.48 -37.44
C ILE A 297 0.32 -12.45 -38.62
N HIS A 298 1.34 -12.28 -39.46
CA HIS A 298 1.62 -13.13 -40.61
C HIS A 298 2.95 -13.86 -40.43
N PHE A 299 2.86 -15.15 -40.08
CA PHE A 299 4.02 -16.01 -39.85
C PHE A 299 4.62 -16.56 -41.15
N ALA A 300 5.92 -16.83 -41.14
CA ALA A 300 6.66 -17.42 -42.26
C ALA A 300 7.78 -18.34 -41.77
N LYS A 301 7.98 -19.46 -42.48
CA LYS A 301 9.03 -20.45 -42.19
C LYS A 301 10.35 -20.02 -42.82
N THR A 302 10.29 -19.37 -43.97
CA THR A 302 11.46 -18.95 -44.75
C THR A 302 11.50 -17.45 -44.96
N PHE A 303 12.70 -16.92 -45.26
CA PHE A 303 12.86 -15.51 -45.59
C PHE A 303 12.13 -15.12 -46.89
N VAL A 304 12.01 -16.06 -47.83
CA VAL A 304 11.27 -15.85 -49.09
C VAL A 304 9.78 -15.68 -48.80
N GLU A 305 9.19 -16.56 -47.99
CA GLU A 305 7.80 -16.41 -47.52
C GLU A 305 7.58 -15.09 -46.78
N HIS A 306 8.52 -14.71 -45.90
CA HIS A 306 8.43 -13.45 -45.17
C HIS A 306 8.43 -12.23 -46.11
N LYS A 307 9.29 -12.22 -47.14
CA LYS A 307 9.27 -11.16 -48.17
C LYS A 307 7.93 -11.09 -48.91
N ILE A 308 7.33 -12.24 -49.23
CA ILE A 308 6.01 -12.29 -49.86
C ILE A 308 4.95 -11.70 -48.91
N ASN A 309 4.98 -12.07 -47.62
CA ASN A 309 4.08 -11.49 -46.63
C ASN A 309 4.22 -9.97 -46.55
N LYS A 310 5.46 -9.44 -46.53
CA LYS A 310 5.69 -7.97 -46.54
C LYS A 310 5.05 -7.30 -47.75
N LEU A 311 5.23 -7.87 -48.95
CA LEU A 311 4.66 -7.31 -50.18
C LEU A 311 3.12 -7.39 -50.22
N LYS A 312 2.53 -8.36 -49.53
CA LYS A 312 1.08 -8.59 -49.51
C LYS A 312 0.38 -7.73 -48.47
N TYR A 313 0.96 -7.55 -47.29
CA TYR A 313 0.26 -7.02 -46.11
C TYR A 313 0.78 -5.66 -45.61
N LEU A 314 1.94 -5.18 -46.08
CA LEU A 314 2.51 -3.89 -45.66
C LEU A 314 2.44 -2.78 -46.73
N LYS A 315 1.62 -2.95 -47.77
CA LYS A 315 1.37 -1.90 -48.78
C LYS A 315 0.40 -0.86 -48.25
#